data_AF-A0A7C1QV61-F1
#
_entry.id   AF-A0A7C1QV61-F1
#
_cell.length_a   1.000
_cell.length_b   1.000
_cell.length_c   1.000
_cell.angle_alpha   90.00
_cell.angle_beta   90.00
_cell.angle_gamma   90.00
#
_symmetry.space_group_name_H-M   'P 1'
#
loop_
_entity.id
_entity.type
_entity.pdbx_description
1 polymer ?
#
loop_
_entity_poly.entity_id
_entity_poly.type
_entity_poly.pdbx_seq_one_letter_code
_entity_poly.pdbx_strand_id
1 'polypeptide(L)' 'MSFVVHLTDLCEKHGLNVVDLRTEPHGPKLIEDISKHLPFYWSHNNPVDLVATGDSKVYRTVTELMLNSECFDISIII' A
#
# COMPACT_ATOMS: atom_id res chain seq x y z
N MET A 1 -13.84 -6.24 0.47
CA MET A 1 -13.43 -5.15 -0.44
C MET A 1 -14.03 -3.77 -0.12
N SER A 2 -15.10 -3.64 0.68
CA SER A 2 -15.74 -2.33 0.94
C SER A 2 -14.95 -1.41 1.88
N PHE A 3 -14.35 -1.93 2.96
CA PHE A 3 -13.79 -1.11 4.04
C PHE A 3 -12.65 -0.17 3.63
N VAL A 4 -11.75 -0.62 2.75
CA VAL A 4 -10.55 0.16 2.41
C VAL A 4 -10.86 1.33 1.48
N VAL A 5 -11.86 1.17 0.59
CA VAL A 5 -12.36 2.25 -0.26
C VAL A 5 -13.02 3.34 0.58
N HIS A 6 -13.84 2.95 1.58
CA HIS A 6 -14.46 3.91 2.50
C HIS A 6 -13.44 4.68 3.32
N LEU A 7 -12.31 4.04 3.67
CA LEU A 7 -11.21 4.72 4.36
C LEU A 7 -10.53 5.74 3.45
N THR A 8 -10.23 5.38 2.19
CA THR A 8 -9.67 6.30 1.20
C THR A 8 -10.56 7.53 1.02
N ASP A 9 -11.87 7.33 0.81
CA ASP A 9 -12.84 8.43 0.67
C ASP A 9 -12.88 9.31 1.94
N LEU A 10 -12.75 8.71 3.12
CA LEU A 10 -12.73 9.42 4.39
C LEU A 10 -11.44 10.25 4.54
N CYS A 11 -10.29 9.69 4.19
CA CYS A 11 -9.01 10.39 4.18
C CYS A 11 -9.09 11.63 3.29
N GLU A 12 -9.53 11.47 2.04
CA GLU A 12 -9.69 12.58 1.10
C GLU A 12 -10.67 13.64 1.63
N LYS A 13 -11.82 13.21 2.18
CA LYS A 13 -12.80 14.11 2.79
C LYS A 13 -12.24 14.94 3.95
N HIS A 14 -11.29 14.39 4.69
CA HIS A 14 -10.62 15.08 5.80
C HIS A 14 -9.34 15.83 5.37
N GLY A 15 -9.07 15.91 4.06
CA GLY A 15 -7.92 16.63 3.51
C GLY A 15 -6.59 15.87 3.61
N LEU A 16 -6.64 14.56 3.87
CA LEU A 16 -5.46 13.69 3.79
C LEU A 16 -5.25 13.26 2.34
N ASN A 17 -4.05 13.51 1.83
CA ASN A 17 -3.66 13.08 0.49
C ASN A 17 -3.31 11.58 0.51
N VAL A 18 -4.00 10.78 -0.29
CA VAL A 18 -3.62 9.39 -0.51
C VAL A 18 -2.52 9.34 -1.57
N VAL A 19 -1.32 8.97 -1.14
CA VAL A 19 -0.12 8.99 -1.99
C VAL A 19 -0.28 8.06 -3.20
N ASP A 20 -0.07 8.60 -4.39
CA ASP A 20 0.10 7.81 -5.61
C ASP A 20 1.55 7.36 -5.74
N LEU A 21 1.77 6.06 -5.52
CA LEU A 21 3.08 5.40 -5.60
C LEU A 21 3.73 5.47 -6.98
N ARG A 22 3.00 5.82 -8.04
CA ARG A 22 3.58 5.97 -9.39
C ARG A 22 4.22 7.33 -9.58
N THR A 23 3.70 8.35 -8.91
CA THR A 23 4.18 9.73 -9.02
C THR A 23 5.14 10.12 -7.90
N GLU A 24 5.08 9.43 -6.76
CA GLU A 24 5.97 9.68 -5.62
C GLU A 24 7.43 9.32 -5.97
N PRO A 25 8.44 10.15 -5.67
CA PRO A 25 9.83 9.93 -6.09
C PRO A 25 10.41 8.55 -5.70
N HIS A 26 10.01 8.01 -4.56
CA HIS A 26 10.45 6.70 -4.07
C HIS A 26 9.44 5.57 -4.30
N GLY A 27 8.26 5.90 -4.85
CA GLY A 27 7.16 4.98 -5.01
C GLY A 27 7.39 3.86 -6.04
N PRO A 28 7.97 4.12 -7.23
CA PRO A 28 8.26 3.06 -8.21
C PRO A 28 9.20 1.97 -7.66
N LYS A 29 10.20 2.36 -6.87
CA LYS A 29 11.10 1.41 -6.19
C LYS A 29 10.35 0.56 -5.16
N LEU A 30 9.47 1.17 -4.38
CA LEU A 30 8.64 0.45 -3.43
C LEU A 30 7.69 -0.54 -4.13
N ILE A 31 7.09 -0.15 -5.27
CA ILE A 31 6.28 -1.05 -6.10
C ILE A 31 7.11 -2.26 -6.56
N GLU A 32 8.34 -2.04 -7.03
CA GLU A 32 9.25 -3.13 -7.43
C GLU A 32 9.59 -4.07 -6.27
N ASP A 33 9.87 -3.53 -5.09
CA ASP A 33 10.20 -4.32 -3.91
C ASP A 33 8.99 -5.14 -3.41
N ILE A 34 7.79 -4.55 -3.40
CA ILE A 34 6.55 -5.26 -3.06
C ILE A 34 6.21 -6.33 -4.11
N SER A 35 6.43 -6.05 -5.40
CA SER A 35 6.14 -6.99 -6.50
C SER A 35 6.98 -8.28 -6.46
N LYS A 36 8.06 -8.31 -5.70
CA LYS A 36 8.83 -9.54 -5.45
C LYS A 36 8.10 -10.52 -4.51
N HIS A 37 7.15 -10.01 -3.74
CA HIS A 37 6.42 -10.76 -2.71
C HIS A 37 4.96 -11.01 -3.08
N LEU A 38 4.35 -10.14 -3.90
CA LEU A 38 2.96 -10.26 -4.33
C LEU A 38 2.83 -10.91 -5.72
N PRO A 39 1.67 -11.54 -6.02
CA PRO A 39 1.41 -12.09 -7.34
C PRO A 39 1.44 -11.01 -8.42
N PHE A 40 1.80 -11.35 -9.66
CA PHE A 40 1.95 -10.39 -10.77
C PHE A 40 0.72 -9.51 -11.08
N TYR A 41 -0.46 -9.90 -10.57
CA TYR A 41 -1.74 -9.22 -10.79
C TYR A 41 -2.17 -8.34 -9.61
N TRP A 42 -1.31 -8.09 -8.63
CA TRP A 42 -1.62 -7.20 -7.51
C TRP A 42 -1.81 -5.74 -7.97
N SER A 43 -2.58 -4.97 -7.22
CA SER A 43 -2.86 -3.57 -7.53
C SER A 43 -1.73 -2.66 -7.05
N HIS A 44 -1.09 -1.91 -7.95
CA HIS A 44 -0.07 -0.92 -7.59
C HIS A 44 -0.64 0.40 -7.04
N ASN A 45 -1.95 0.46 -6.81
CA ASN A 45 -2.59 1.63 -6.23
C ASN A 45 -2.45 1.62 -4.71
N ASN A 46 -2.60 2.80 -4.11
CA ASN A 46 -2.81 2.98 -2.69
C ASN A 46 -4.33 3.12 -2.46
N PRO A 47 -4.97 2.27 -1.64
CA PRO A 47 -4.43 1.31 -0.68
C PRO A 47 -3.89 0.03 -1.32
N VAL A 48 -2.81 -0.51 -0.72
CA VAL A 48 -2.20 -1.79 -1.12
C VAL A 48 -3.07 -2.95 -0.63
N ASP A 49 -3.64 -3.70 -1.57
CA ASP A 49 -4.34 -4.96 -1.28
C ASP A 49 -3.34 -6.12 -1.31
N LEU A 50 -3.16 -6.80 -0.18
CA LEU A 50 -2.25 -7.95 -0.03
C LEU A 50 -2.81 -9.26 -0.62
N VAL A 51 -3.91 -9.16 -1.39
CA VAL A 51 -4.52 -10.22 -2.22
C VAL A 51 -4.63 -11.54 -1.46
N ALA A 52 -5.47 -11.61 -0.43
CA ALA A 52 -5.81 -12.84 0.32
C ALA A 52 -4.69 -13.91 0.39
N THR A 53 -3.45 -13.48 0.59
CA THR A 53 -2.32 -14.39 0.64
C THR A 53 -2.44 -15.06 2.00
N GLY A 54 -2.77 -16.35 2.03
CA GLY A 54 -2.87 -17.12 3.29
C GLY A 54 -1.55 -17.21 4.05
N ASP A 55 -0.48 -16.57 3.56
CA ASP A 55 0.85 -16.52 4.14
C ASP A 55 1.05 -15.24 4.95
N SER A 56 1.04 -15.37 6.28
CA SER A 56 1.28 -14.28 7.22
C SER A 56 2.67 -13.64 7.06
N LYS A 57 3.64 -14.32 6.44
CA LYS A 57 4.97 -13.74 6.20
C LYS A 57 4.92 -12.66 5.13
N VAL A 58 4.09 -12.83 4.10
CA VAL A 58 3.91 -11.83 3.04
C VAL A 58 3.35 -10.54 3.65
N TYR A 59 2.34 -10.66 4.51
CA TYR A 59 1.77 -9.53 5.23
C TYR A 59 2.82 -8.75 6.03
N ARG A 60 3.65 -9.46 6.81
CA ARG A 60 4.72 -8.84 7.60
C ARG A 60 5.74 -8.15 6.71
N THR A 61 6.26 -8.82 5.70
CA THR A 61 7.31 -8.29 4.82
C THR A 61 6.82 -7.05 4.07
N VAL A 62 5.62 -7.07 3.49
CA VAL A 62 5.09 -5.91 2.77
C VAL A 62 4.81 -4.74 3.73
N THR A 63 4.29 -5.03 4.92
CA THR A 63 4.10 -4.00 5.95
C THR A 63 5.43 -3.36 6.36
N GLU A 64 6.48 -4.16 6.58
CA GLU A 64 7.82 -3.67 6.89
C GLU A 64 8.41 -2.83 5.73
N LEU A 65 8.18 -3.21 4.47
CA LEU A 65 8.60 -2.42 3.30
C LEU A 65 7.90 -1.07 3.25
N MET A 66 6.59 -1.02 3.52
CA MET A 66 5.84 0.23 3.53
C MET A 66 6.27 1.16 4.67
N LEU A 67 6.44 0.63 5.89
CA LEU A 67 6.85 1.41 7.06
C LEU A 67 8.29 1.95 6.95
N ASN A 68 9.17 1.24 6.27
CA ASN A 68 10.55 1.68 6.04
C ASN A 68 10.69 2.59 4.80
N SER A 69 9.62 2.81 4.04
CA SER A 69 9.66 3.71 2.89
C SER A 69 9.50 5.16 3.33
N GLU A 70 10.19 6.06 2.65
CA GLU A 70 10.02 7.51 2.82
C GLU A 70 8.82 8.06 2.04
N CYS A 71 7.98 7.19 1.46
CA CYS A 71 6.84 7.57 0.64
C CYS A 71 5.63 8.05 1.46
N PHE A 72 5.59 7.78 2.76
CA PHE A 72 4.42 7.99 3.59
C PHE A 72 4.78 8.65 4.92
N ASP A 73 4.01 9.67 5.30
CA ASP A 73 4.06 10.23 6.65
C ASP A 73 3.23 9.39 7.64
N ILE A 74 2.15 8.77 7.15
CA ILE A 74 1.20 7.98 7.95
C ILE A 74 0.80 6.73 7.16
N SER A 75 0.88 5.57 7.82
CA SER A 75 0.44 4.29 7.28
C SER A 75 -0.72 3.74 8.10
N ILE A 76 -1.85 3.46 7.46
CA ILE A 76 -3.02 2.82 8.07
C ILE A 76 -3.08 1.38 7.59
N ILE A 77 -3.12 0.44 8.55
CA ILE A 77 -3.10 -1.00 8.30
C ILE A 77 -4.41 -1.60 8.82
N ILE A 78 -5.10 -2.39 8.01
CA ILE A 78 -6.42 -2.99 8.29
C ILE A 78 -6.42 -4.48 8.01
#